data_AF-A0A352LPN2-F1
#
_entry.id   AF-A0A352LPN2-F1
#
_cell.length_a   1.000
_cell.length_b   1.000
_cell.length_c   1.000
_cell.angle_alpha   90.00
_cell.angle_beta   90.00
_cell.angle_gamma   90.00
#
_symmetry.space_group_name_H-M   'P 1'
#
loop_
_entity.id
_entity.type
_entity.pdbx_description
1 polymer ?
#
loop_
_entity_poly.entity_id
_entity_poly.type
_entity_poly.pdbx_seq_one_letter_code
_entity_poly.pdbx_strand_id
1 'polypeptide(L)'
;MVKTNRREFLQIVAQGTGLAACSGLGLLGLARGARSQSWAPRPPGAAEDFANLCMKCGLCVKACPYDTLKLAKLGDRAPLGTPFFEPRDVPCYMCQDIPCVKVCPSGALKRDLDDIKKARMGIAVIDPSSCLSWQGLRCEVCYRDCPVKDEALRLAPHPRELSKHAVFVPVINPNKCTGCGLCTWSCPTQKPAINILDRETFLGHIGDHYRLGWLDDQPHNPAPPKLPRTKEEETRPAGADFLNNMEDPI
;
A
#
# COMPACT_ATOMS: atom_id res chain seq x y z
N MET A 1 -0.54 -40.82 -49.66
CA MET A 1 -0.71 -41.75 -48.53
C MET A 1 0.65 -41.98 -47.91
N VAL A 2 1.03 -41.19 -46.90
CA VAL A 2 2.36 -41.28 -46.29
C VAL A 2 2.42 -42.57 -45.47
N LYS A 3 3.30 -43.52 -45.82
CA LYS A 3 3.56 -44.74 -45.03
C LYS A 3 4.39 -44.35 -43.82
N THR A 4 3.75 -43.88 -42.75
CA THR A 4 4.46 -43.52 -41.51
C THR A 4 5.01 -44.79 -40.85
N ASN A 5 6.32 -44.84 -40.63
CA ASN A 5 6.96 -45.96 -39.97
C ASN A 5 6.62 -45.93 -38.47
N ARG A 6 6.44 -47.09 -37.80
CA ARG A 6 6.09 -47.14 -36.35
C ARG A 6 7.05 -46.31 -35.49
N ARG A 7 8.34 -46.29 -35.86
CA ARG A 7 9.38 -45.52 -35.18
C ARG A 7 9.19 -44.01 -35.30
N GLU A 8 8.74 -43.55 -36.46
CA GLU A 8 8.50 -42.14 -36.78
C GLU A 8 7.25 -41.62 -36.04
N PHE A 9 6.19 -42.43 -35.97
CA PHE A 9 5.00 -42.13 -35.16
C PHE A 9 5.34 -41.99 -33.67
N LEU A 10 6.14 -42.90 -33.11
CA LEU A 10 6.56 -42.83 -31.71
C LEU A 10 7.44 -41.59 -31.41
N GLN A 11 8.28 -41.17 -32.36
CA GLN A 11 9.09 -39.96 -32.23
C GLN A 11 8.24 -38.69 -32.21
N ILE A 12 7.23 -38.59 -33.09
CA ILE A 12 6.32 -37.45 -33.14
C ILE A 12 5.51 -37.34 -31.85
N VAL A 13 5.00 -38.46 -31.32
CA VAL A 13 4.25 -38.47 -30.05
C VAL A 13 5.14 -38.06 -28.88
N ALA A 14 6.38 -38.57 -28.81
CA ALA A 14 7.34 -38.20 -27.76
C ALA A 14 7.73 -36.71 -27.81
N GLN A 15 7.94 -36.16 -29.01
CA GLN A 15 8.23 -34.73 -29.19
C GLN A 15 7.02 -33.86 -28.84
N GLY A 16 5.82 -34.25 -29.27
CA GLY A 16 4.57 -33.54 -28.98
C GLY A 16 4.25 -33.51 -27.49
N THR A 17 4.41 -34.64 -26.79
CA THR A 17 4.25 -34.71 -25.33
C THR A 17 5.34 -33.94 -24.59
N GLY A 18 6.59 -33.99 -25.05
CA GLY A 18 7.68 -33.18 -24.49
C GLY A 18 7.42 -31.67 -24.61
N LEU A 19 6.99 -31.20 -25.79
CA LEU A 19 6.65 -29.80 -26.02
C LEU A 19 5.43 -29.37 -25.19
N ALA A 20 4.37 -30.18 -25.14
CA ALA A 20 3.19 -29.92 -24.32
C ALA A 20 3.52 -29.87 -22.82
N ALA A 21 4.38 -30.76 -22.32
CA ALA A 21 4.82 -30.76 -20.94
C ALA A 21 5.68 -29.53 -20.61
N CYS A 22 6.63 -29.16 -21.47
CA CYS A 22 7.48 -27.99 -21.27
C CYS A 22 6.69 -26.68 -21.34
N SER A 23 5.77 -26.56 -22.31
CA SER A 23 4.89 -25.40 -22.42
C SER A 23 3.89 -25.34 -21.27
N GLY A 24 3.32 -26.47 -20.84
CA GLY A 24 2.47 -26.56 -19.66
C GLY A 24 3.19 -26.12 -18.39
N LEU A 25 4.40 -26.63 -18.14
CA LEU A 25 5.24 -26.25 -17.00
C LEU A 25 5.68 -24.77 -17.08
N GLY A 26 6.03 -24.29 -18.27
CA GLY A 26 6.40 -22.90 -18.51
C GLY A 26 5.23 -21.94 -18.24
N LEU A 27 4.04 -22.25 -18.75
CA LEU A 27 2.82 -21.51 -18.48
C LEU A 27 2.43 -21.55 -17.00
N LEU A 28 2.59 -22.69 -16.34
CA LEU A 28 2.33 -22.82 -14.90
C LEU A 28 3.32 -22.00 -14.06
N GLY A 29 4.59 -21.95 -14.48
CA GLY A 29 5.63 -21.12 -13.87
C GLY A 29 5.35 -19.63 -14.03
N LEU A 30 4.97 -19.22 -15.25
CA LEU A 30 4.54 -17.84 -15.54
C LEU A 30 3.28 -17.47 -14.77
N ALA A 31 2.28 -18.33 -14.70
CA ALA A 31 1.05 -18.09 -13.95
C ALA A 31 1.32 -17.94 -12.44
N ARG A 32 2.26 -18.71 -11.87
CA ARG A 32 2.68 -18.54 -10.47
C ARG A 32 3.47 -17.25 -10.25
N GLY A 33 4.31 -16.83 -11.20
CA GLY A 33 5.04 -15.57 -11.14
C GLY A 33 4.16 -14.34 -11.39
N ALA A 34 3.09 -14.48 -12.18
CA ALA A 34 2.12 -13.45 -12.49
C ALA A 34 1.09 -13.19 -11.36
N ARG A 35 1.23 -13.88 -10.22
CA ARG A 35 0.43 -13.55 -9.04
C ARG A 35 0.68 -12.08 -8.70
N SER A 36 -0.39 -11.29 -8.66
CA SER A 36 -0.33 -9.86 -8.42
C SER A 36 0.52 -9.59 -7.19
N GLN A 37 1.70 -9.02 -7.40
CA GLN A 37 2.57 -8.57 -6.33
C GLN A 37 1.77 -7.55 -5.52
N SER A 38 1.51 -7.87 -4.25
CA SER A 38 0.82 -6.92 -3.37
C SER A 38 1.84 -5.95 -2.82
N TRP A 39 1.44 -4.71 -2.56
CA TRP A 39 2.35 -3.75 -1.98
C TRP A 39 2.95 -4.26 -0.67
N ALA A 40 4.24 -4.01 -0.48
CA ALA A 40 4.99 -4.35 0.71
C ALA A 40 5.79 -3.15 1.20
N PRO A 41 5.90 -2.93 2.53
CA PRO A 41 6.73 -1.87 3.09
C PRO A 41 8.19 -1.99 2.65
N ARG A 42 8.68 -0.92 2.02
CA ARG A 42 10.07 -0.79 1.58
C ARG A 42 10.94 -0.30 2.74
N PRO A 43 12.29 -0.47 2.69
CA PRO A 43 13.19 0.07 3.69
C PRO A 43 13.03 1.59 3.88
N PRO A 44 13.46 2.15 5.03
CA PRO A 44 13.41 3.59 5.24
C PRO A 44 14.23 4.31 4.16
N GLY A 45 13.77 5.49 3.75
CA GLY A 45 14.44 6.29 2.72
C GLY A 45 14.29 5.76 1.29
N ALA A 46 13.45 4.75 1.03
CA ALA A 46 13.18 4.31 -0.33
C ALA A 46 12.68 5.48 -1.21
N ALA A 47 13.31 5.68 -2.36
CA ALA A 47 12.84 6.62 -3.37
C ALA A 47 11.47 6.17 -3.94
N GLU A 48 10.76 7.10 -4.58
CA GLU A 48 9.51 6.78 -5.29
C GLU A 48 9.78 5.72 -6.37
N ASP A 49 10.82 5.96 -7.18
CA ASP A 49 11.28 5.03 -8.22
C ASP A 49 12.26 3.94 -7.71
N PHE A 50 12.02 3.46 -6.49
CA PHE A 50 12.88 2.47 -5.83
C PHE A 50 13.08 1.19 -6.67
N ALA A 51 12.03 0.75 -7.39
CA ALA A 51 12.05 -0.50 -8.14
C ALA A 51 13.10 -0.48 -9.27
N ASN A 52 13.32 0.68 -9.90
CA ASN A 52 14.29 0.84 -10.98
C ASN A 52 15.71 1.14 -10.45
N LEU A 53 15.81 1.86 -9.34
CA LEU A 53 17.11 2.23 -8.74
C LEU A 53 17.78 1.10 -7.96
N CYS A 54 17.00 0.13 -7.48
CA CYS A 54 17.52 -0.94 -6.63
C CYS A 54 18.30 -1.98 -7.46
N MET A 55 19.62 -2.02 -7.29
CA MET A 55 20.50 -3.03 -7.92
C MET A 55 20.50 -4.40 -7.22
N LYS A 56 19.59 -4.63 -6.26
CA LYS A 56 19.37 -5.92 -5.58
C LYS A 56 20.62 -6.53 -4.90
N CYS A 57 21.52 -5.68 -4.42
CA CYS A 57 22.79 -6.09 -3.81
C CYS A 57 22.68 -6.68 -2.40
N GLY A 58 21.57 -6.46 -1.68
CA GLY A 58 21.34 -6.99 -0.33
C GLY A 58 22.17 -6.35 0.79
N LEU A 59 22.93 -5.29 0.51
CA LEU A 59 23.75 -4.62 1.53
C LEU A 59 22.91 -4.02 2.66
N CYS A 60 21.74 -3.45 2.34
CA CYS A 60 20.80 -2.92 3.34
C CYS A 60 20.27 -4.00 4.29
N VAL A 61 20.07 -5.23 3.80
CA VAL A 61 19.64 -6.38 4.60
C VAL A 61 20.73 -6.77 5.59
N LYS A 62 21.98 -6.91 5.14
CA LYS A 62 23.12 -7.22 6.02
C LYS A 62 23.42 -6.13 7.05
N ALA A 63 23.17 -4.88 6.69
CA ALA A 63 23.40 -3.74 7.58
C ALA A 63 22.27 -3.53 8.61
N CYS A 64 21.15 -4.26 8.50
CA CYS A 64 20.05 -4.14 9.44
C CYS A 64 20.38 -4.92 10.73
N PRO A 65 20.48 -4.28 11.90
CA PRO A 65 20.86 -4.96 13.14
C PRO A 65 19.76 -5.85 13.73
N TYR A 66 18.53 -5.72 13.26
CA TYR A 66 17.34 -6.42 13.79
C TYR A 66 16.76 -7.46 12.83
N ASP A 67 17.45 -7.75 11.71
CA ASP A 67 16.95 -8.65 10.66
C ASP A 67 15.53 -8.31 10.15
N THR A 68 15.14 -7.03 10.26
CA THR A 68 13.86 -6.51 9.78
C THR A 68 13.72 -6.72 8.27
N LEU A 69 14.78 -6.38 7.52
CA LEU A 69 14.76 -6.40 6.07
C LEU A 69 15.08 -7.80 5.53
N LYS A 70 14.32 -8.24 4.53
CA LYS A 70 14.55 -9.51 3.81
C LYS A 70 14.53 -9.25 2.30
N LEU A 71 15.29 -10.04 1.55
CA LEU A 71 15.19 -10.02 0.08
C LEU A 71 14.00 -10.85 -0.37
N ALA A 72 13.17 -10.26 -1.23
CA ALA A 72 12.02 -10.92 -1.81
C ALA A 72 12.41 -12.14 -2.65
N LYS A 73 11.78 -13.26 -2.34
CA LYS A 73 11.84 -14.54 -3.04
C LYS A 73 10.63 -14.67 -3.96
N LEU A 74 10.66 -15.71 -4.80
CA LEU A 74 9.54 -15.99 -5.69
C LEU A 74 8.29 -16.33 -4.87
N GLY A 75 7.21 -15.57 -5.06
CA GLY A 75 5.95 -15.74 -4.33
C GLY A 75 5.77 -14.77 -3.15
N ASP A 76 6.79 -14.00 -2.80
CA ASP A 76 6.64 -12.89 -1.84
C ASP A 76 5.78 -11.77 -2.45
N ARG A 77 5.39 -10.82 -1.59
CA ARG A 77 4.58 -9.66 -1.98
C ARG A 77 5.41 -8.62 -2.73
N ALA A 78 6.67 -8.45 -2.35
CA ALA A 78 7.57 -7.49 -2.95
C ALA A 78 8.23 -8.03 -4.24
N PRO A 79 8.60 -7.16 -5.20
CA PRO A 79 9.28 -7.57 -6.43
C PRO A 79 10.55 -8.39 -6.16
N LEU A 80 10.75 -9.47 -6.93
CA LEU A 80 11.84 -10.41 -6.73
C LEU A 80 13.22 -9.73 -6.58
N GLY A 81 13.92 -10.09 -5.50
CA GLY A 81 15.25 -9.60 -5.15
C GLY A 81 15.29 -8.16 -4.60
N THR A 82 14.14 -7.51 -4.42
CA THR A 82 14.08 -6.23 -3.71
C THR A 82 13.97 -6.43 -2.20
N PRO A 83 14.57 -5.56 -1.37
CA PRO A 83 14.42 -5.63 0.07
C PRO A 83 13.05 -5.10 0.49
N PHE A 84 12.42 -5.77 1.45
CA PHE A 84 11.16 -5.39 2.08
C PHE A 84 11.12 -5.91 3.51
N PHE A 85 10.08 -5.56 4.28
CA PHE A 85 9.84 -6.15 5.59
C PHE A 85 8.35 -6.38 5.85
N GLU A 86 8.07 -7.23 6.84
CA GLU A 86 6.71 -7.59 7.24
C GLU A 86 6.44 -7.04 8.65
N PRO A 87 5.62 -5.98 8.78
CA PRO A 87 5.36 -5.28 10.04
C PRO A 87 4.90 -6.17 11.21
N ARG A 88 4.17 -7.25 10.91
CA ARG A 88 3.65 -8.17 11.93
C ARG A 88 4.72 -9.09 12.50
N ASP A 89 5.72 -9.45 11.69
CA ASP A 89 6.75 -10.41 12.07
C ASP A 89 7.92 -9.70 12.75
N VAL A 90 8.58 -8.80 12.00
CA VAL A 90 9.71 -8.01 12.48
C VAL A 90 9.55 -6.59 11.94
N PRO A 91 9.15 -5.62 12.79
CA PRO A 91 8.96 -4.24 12.36
C PRO A 91 10.31 -3.51 12.21
N CYS A 92 10.27 -2.29 11.69
CA CYS A 92 11.41 -1.39 11.70
C CYS A 92 11.54 -0.71 13.07
N TYR A 93 12.64 -0.96 13.76
CA TYR A 93 12.95 -0.38 15.08
C TYR A 93 13.46 1.07 15.04
N MET A 94 13.44 1.71 13.86
CA MET A 94 13.81 3.12 13.69
C MET A 94 15.20 3.49 14.26
N CYS A 95 16.24 2.75 13.84
CA CYS A 95 17.63 2.98 14.26
C CYS A 95 18.05 4.44 14.02
N GLN A 96 18.69 5.08 15.00
CA GLN A 96 19.10 6.49 14.93
C GLN A 96 20.15 6.76 13.83
N ASP A 97 21.05 5.80 13.62
CA ASP A 97 22.16 5.87 12.68
C ASP A 97 21.79 5.41 11.26
N ILE A 98 20.59 4.86 11.07
CA ILE A 98 20.01 4.42 9.78
C ILE A 98 21.02 3.66 8.89
N PRO A 99 21.63 2.56 9.39
CA PRO A 99 22.74 1.91 8.71
C PRO A 99 22.33 1.35 7.34
N CYS A 100 21.09 0.84 7.23
CA CYS A 100 20.52 0.31 5.99
C CYS A 100 20.51 1.32 4.82
N VAL A 101 20.30 2.62 5.09
CA VAL A 101 20.28 3.67 4.08
C VAL A 101 21.71 4.07 3.69
N LYS A 102 22.59 4.25 4.69
CA LYS A 102 23.98 4.69 4.49
C LYS A 102 24.80 3.74 3.62
N VAL A 103 24.53 2.44 3.69
CA VAL A 103 25.24 1.43 2.89
C VAL A 103 24.74 1.32 1.44
N CYS A 104 23.65 1.99 1.07
CA CYS A 104 23.09 1.89 -0.28
C CYS A 104 24.04 2.53 -1.32
N PRO A 105 24.58 1.75 -2.29
CA PRO A 105 25.48 2.30 -3.30
C PRO A 105 24.74 2.88 -4.50
N SER A 106 23.54 2.38 -4.82
CA SER A 106 22.80 2.76 -6.03
C SER A 106 21.93 4.01 -5.87
N GLY A 107 21.81 4.55 -4.65
CA GLY A 107 20.92 5.68 -4.36
C GLY A 107 19.43 5.31 -4.33
N ALA A 108 19.08 4.01 -4.39
CA ALA A 108 17.70 3.55 -4.23
C ALA A 108 17.11 3.94 -2.86
N LEU A 109 17.97 3.96 -1.84
CA LEU A 109 17.67 4.56 -0.55
C LEU A 109 18.36 5.93 -0.48
N LYS A 110 17.56 6.96 -0.26
CA LYS A 110 17.93 8.37 -0.15
C LYS A 110 18.90 8.60 1.02
N ARG A 111 20.20 8.74 0.71
CA ARG A 111 21.30 8.88 1.70
C ARG A 111 21.29 10.21 2.45
N ASP A 112 20.57 11.19 1.93
CA ASP A 112 20.26 12.48 2.56
C ASP A 112 19.22 12.37 3.68
N LEU A 113 18.64 11.18 3.91
CA LEU A 113 17.80 10.92 5.09
C LEU A 113 18.66 10.97 6.37
N ASP A 114 18.59 12.11 7.04
CA ASP A 114 19.29 12.45 8.29
C ASP A 114 18.51 12.00 9.53
N ASP A 115 17.18 12.08 9.49
CA ASP A 115 16.27 11.69 10.57
C ASP A 115 15.31 10.59 10.11
N ILE A 116 15.34 9.47 10.83
CA ILE A 116 14.48 8.31 10.57
C ILE A 116 12.98 8.63 10.67
N LYS A 117 12.60 9.67 11.42
CA LYS A 117 11.21 10.14 11.52
C LYS A 117 10.69 10.76 10.22
N LYS A 118 11.59 11.15 9.30
CA LYS A 118 11.22 11.65 7.97
C LYS A 118 10.99 10.52 6.96
N ALA A 119 11.33 9.27 7.30
CA ALA A 119 11.07 8.13 6.43
C ALA A 119 9.56 7.93 6.18
N ARG A 120 9.23 7.47 4.97
CA ARG A 120 7.86 7.15 4.55
C ARG A 120 7.82 5.74 3.96
N MET A 121 7.84 4.73 4.84
CA MET A 121 7.78 3.31 4.47
C MET A 121 6.35 2.82 4.19
N GLY A 122 5.36 3.55 4.72
CA GLY A 122 3.94 3.23 4.60
C GLY A 122 3.11 4.15 5.51
N ILE A 123 1.84 3.79 5.73
CA ILE A 123 0.96 4.43 6.70
C ILE A 123 0.25 3.39 7.56
N ALA A 124 0.15 3.65 8.86
CA ALA A 124 -0.62 2.82 9.77
C ALA A 124 -2.12 3.11 9.64
N VAL A 125 -2.93 2.07 9.55
CA VAL A 125 -4.38 2.13 9.39
C VAL A 125 -5.03 1.21 10.40
N ILE A 126 -6.02 1.72 11.11
CA ILE A 126 -6.73 1.01 12.19
C ILE A 126 -8.06 0.52 11.63
N ASP A 127 -8.40 -0.73 11.94
CA ASP A 127 -9.73 -1.31 11.82
C ASP A 127 -10.49 -1.09 13.15
N PRO A 128 -11.49 -0.17 13.18
CA PRO A 128 -12.26 0.09 14.40
C PRO A 128 -13.04 -1.13 14.89
N SER A 129 -13.44 -2.03 14.00
CA SER A 129 -14.25 -3.20 14.36
C SER A 129 -13.47 -4.24 15.16
N SER A 130 -12.16 -4.35 14.93
CA SER A 130 -11.28 -5.29 15.62
C SER A 130 -10.44 -4.64 16.74
N CYS A 131 -10.32 -3.32 16.76
CA CYS A 131 -9.46 -2.63 17.72
C CYS A 131 -10.08 -2.62 19.13
N LEU A 132 -9.39 -3.22 20.10
CA LEU A 132 -9.87 -3.32 21.49
C LEU A 132 -10.28 -1.96 22.09
N SER A 133 -9.53 -0.90 21.78
CA SER A 133 -9.84 0.45 22.25
C SER A 133 -11.11 1.03 21.62
N TRP A 134 -11.34 0.78 20.34
CA TRP A 134 -12.61 1.10 19.66
C TRP A 134 -13.78 0.25 20.17
N GLN A 135 -13.51 -0.98 20.60
CA GLN A 135 -14.48 -1.85 21.27
C GLN A 135 -14.74 -1.46 22.75
N GLY A 136 -14.12 -0.38 23.23
CA GLY A 136 -14.35 0.19 24.56
C GLY A 136 -13.51 -0.42 25.69
N LEU A 137 -12.53 -1.26 25.38
CA LEU A 137 -11.53 -1.76 26.32
C LEU A 137 -10.36 -0.76 26.43
N ARG A 138 -9.70 -0.68 27.59
CA ARG A 138 -8.54 0.20 27.76
C ARG A 138 -7.28 -0.44 27.17
N CYS A 139 -7.03 -0.23 25.88
CA CYS A 139 -5.85 -0.71 25.17
C CYS A 139 -5.06 0.47 24.57
N GLU A 140 -3.81 0.63 24.98
CA GLU A 140 -2.94 1.75 24.58
C GLU A 140 -1.55 1.26 24.10
N VAL A 141 -1.43 -0.04 23.79
CA VAL A 141 -0.14 -0.69 23.47
C VAL A 141 0.51 -0.05 22.23
N CYS A 142 -0.26 0.13 21.15
CA CYS A 142 0.25 0.77 19.94
C CYS A 142 0.72 2.22 20.15
N TYR A 143 0.09 2.95 21.08
CA TYR A 143 0.50 4.31 21.43
C TYR A 143 1.80 4.32 22.21
N ARG A 144 1.92 3.45 23.21
CA ARG A 144 3.13 3.34 24.05
C ARG A 144 4.37 2.91 23.27
N ASP A 145 4.20 2.02 22.29
CA ASP A 145 5.33 1.50 21.51
C ASP A 145 5.69 2.38 20.30
N CYS A 146 4.87 3.39 20.00
CA CYS A 146 5.15 4.30 18.88
C CYS A 146 6.36 5.19 19.20
N PRO A 147 7.45 5.16 18.40
CA PRO A 147 8.60 6.04 18.62
C PRO A 147 8.30 7.53 18.34
N VAL A 148 7.17 7.78 17.66
CA VAL A 148 6.70 9.12 17.25
C VAL A 148 5.31 9.35 17.88
N LYS A 149 5.15 8.97 19.15
CA LYS A 149 3.93 9.19 19.94
C LYS A 149 3.54 10.68 19.98
N ASP A 150 2.26 10.95 20.12
CA ASP A 150 1.62 12.28 20.14
C ASP A 150 1.65 13.02 18.79
N GLU A 151 2.67 12.80 17.95
CA GLU A 151 2.77 13.36 16.60
C GLU A 151 2.15 12.44 15.54
N ALA A 152 2.60 11.18 15.47
CA ALA A 152 2.16 10.19 14.47
C ALA A 152 0.96 9.36 14.92
N LEU A 153 0.87 9.06 16.21
CA LEU A 153 -0.22 8.32 16.82
C LEU A 153 -0.57 9.01 18.14
N ARG A 154 -1.81 9.47 18.26
CA ARG A 154 -2.35 10.10 19.47
C ARG A 154 -3.60 9.36 19.94
N LEU A 155 -3.91 9.46 21.22
CA LEU A 155 -5.18 9.00 21.77
C LEU A 155 -6.18 10.15 21.77
N ALA A 156 -7.34 9.96 21.16
CA ALA A 156 -8.40 10.96 21.08
C ALA A 156 -9.64 10.47 21.85
N PRO A 157 -10.36 11.36 22.55
CA PRO A 157 -11.65 11.00 23.11
C PRO A 157 -12.65 10.72 21.98
N HIS A 158 -13.31 9.58 22.03
CA HIS A 158 -14.41 9.19 21.17
C HIS A 158 -15.67 8.99 22.03
N PRO A 159 -16.77 9.70 21.74
CA PRO A 159 -18.01 9.53 22.49
C PRO A 159 -18.59 8.13 22.28
N ARG A 160 -19.27 7.60 23.30
CA ARG A 160 -20.05 6.37 23.17
C ARG A 160 -21.53 6.75 23.10
N GLU A 161 -22.22 6.26 22.07
CA GLU A 161 -23.67 6.41 21.92
C GLU A 161 -24.43 5.92 23.17
N LEU A 162 -23.94 4.85 23.82
CA LEU A 162 -24.59 4.18 24.94
C LEU A 162 -24.19 4.68 26.34
N SER A 163 -23.20 5.57 26.48
CA SER A 163 -22.71 5.97 27.82
C SER A 163 -22.15 7.38 27.86
N LYS A 164 -22.30 8.05 29.00
CA LYS A 164 -21.70 9.38 29.26
C LYS A 164 -20.16 9.39 29.28
N HIS A 165 -19.51 8.22 29.31
CA HIS A 165 -18.06 8.09 29.36
C HIS A 165 -17.48 7.88 27.95
N ALA A 166 -16.63 8.82 27.51
CA ALA A 166 -15.83 8.66 26.30
C ALA A 166 -14.80 7.52 26.45
N VAL A 167 -14.42 6.93 25.32
CA VAL A 167 -13.27 6.02 25.21
C VAL A 167 -12.13 6.74 24.53
N PHE A 168 -10.89 6.36 24.83
CA PHE A 168 -9.73 6.92 24.16
C PHE A 168 -9.33 6.00 23.02
N VAL A 169 -9.46 6.49 21.78
CA VAL A 169 -9.15 5.73 20.56
C VAL A 169 -7.86 6.21 19.91
N PRO A 170 -7.03 5.30 19.37
CA PRO A 170 -5.85 5.69 18.62
C PRO A 170 -6.26 6.36 17.31
N VAL A 171 -5.65 7.51 17.03
CA VAL A 171 -5.82 8.27 15.79
C VAL A 171 -4.44 8.48 15.17
N ILE A 172 -4.31 8.09 13.90
CA ILE A 172 -3.06 8.20 13.14
C ILE A 172 -3.01 9.53 12.41
N ASN A 173 -1.88 10.22 12.52
CA ASN A 173 -1.55 11.36 11.70
C ASN A 173 -0.76 10.90 10.46
N PRO A 174 -1.34 10.97 9.25
CA PRO A 174 -0.70 10.50 8.03
C PRO A 174 0.60 11.25 7.72
N ASN A 175 0.71 12.52 8.10
CA ASN A 175 1.86 13.36 7.76
C ASN A 175 3.11 13.04 8.60
N LYS A 176 2.91 12.46 9.79
CA LYS A 176 3.96 12.13 10.75
C LYS A 176 4.24 10.63 10.85
N CYS A 177 3.27 9.79 10.50
CA CYS A 177 3.45 8.34 10.48
C CYS A 177 4.52 7.92 9.45
N THR A 178 5.54 7.21 9.93
CA THR A 178 6.63 6.69 9.09
C THR A 178 6.30 5.34 8.44
N GLY A 179 5.31 4.62 8.96
CA GLY A 179 4.99 3.26 8.53
C GLY A 179 5.96 2.20 9.06
N CYS A 180 6.63 2.42 10.21
CA CYS A 180 7.63 1.50 10.76
C CYS A 180 7.09 0.12 11.19
N GLY A 181 5.79 0.00 11.43
CA GLY A 181 5.15 -1.29 11.74
C GLY A 181 5.16 -1.72 13.20
N LEU A 182 5.82 -0.99 14.11
CA LEU A 182 5.85 -1.34 15.54
C LEU A 182 4.46 -1.52 16.15
N CYS A 183 3.50 -0.69 15.75
CA CYS A 183 2.12 -0.80 16.20
C CYS A 183 1.40 -2.07 15.71
N THR A 184 1.78 -2.61 14.55
CA THR A 184 1.23 -3.85 13.99
C THR A 184 1.80 -5.07 14.71
N TRP A 185 3.11 -5.02 14.99
CA TRP A 185 3.81 -6.04 15.77
C TRP A 185 3.28 -6.14 17.19
N SER A 186 3.12 -5.00 17.89
CA SER A 186 2.68 -4.99 19.29
C SER A 186 1.17 -5.14 19.50
N CYS A 187 0.38 -5.20 18.43
CA CYS A 187 -1.06 -5.36 18.54
C CYS A 187 -1.40 -6.74 19.15
N PRO A 188 -2.07 -6.80 20.32
CA PRO A 188 -2.31 -8.05 21.05
C PRO A 188 -3.41 -8.93 20.44
N THR A 189 -4.10 -8.45 19.40
CA THR A 189 -5.16 -9.21 18.73
C THR A 189 -4.57 -10.34 17.88
N GLN A 190 -5.34 -11.42 17.67
CA GLN A 190 -4.91 -12.58 16.87
C GLN A 190 -4.48 -12.16 15.45
N LYS A 191 -5.32 -11.36 14.79
CA LYS A 191 -5.00 -10.61 13.58
C LYS A 191 -4.89 -9.13 13.98
N PRO A 192 -3.79 -8.43 13.63
CA PRO A 192 -3.58 -7.06 14.07
C PRO A 192 -4.71 -6.15 13.60
N ALA A 193 -5.31 -5.41 14.54
CA ALA A 193 -6.32 -4.39 14.23
C ALA A 193 -5.70 -3.11 13.63
N ILE A 194 -4.38 -3.00 13.58
CA ILE A 194 -3.65 -1.90 12.95
C ILE A 194 -2.61 -2.46 12.00
N ASN A 195 -2.67 -2.09 10.72
CA ASN A 195 -1.80 -2.60 9.66
C ASN A 195 -1.11 -1.45 8.93
N ILE A 196 0.03 -1.74 8.30
CA ILE A 196 0.71 -0.76 7.44
C ILE A 196 0.26 -0.98 6.00
N LEU A 197 -0.20 0.09 5.36
CA LEU A 197 -0.62 0.12 3.97
C LEU A 197 0.22 1.09 3.15
N ASP A 198 0.07 0.99 1.83
CA ASP A 198 0.65 1.93 0.89
C ASP A 198 0.05 3.32 1.07
N ARG A 199 0.91 4.34 1.06
CA ARG A 199 0.47 5.72 1.24
C ARG A 199 -0.29 6.22 0.02
N GLU A 200 0.23 5.92 -1.16
CA GLU A 200 -0.32 6.39 -2.44
C GLU A 200 -1.68 5.76 -2.71
N THR A 201 -1.80 4.45 -2.46
CA THR A 201 -3.07 3.74 -2.66
C THR A 201 -4.12 4.06 -1.60
N PHE A 202 -3.71 4.31 -0.34
CA PHE A 202 -4.65 4.48 0.77
C PHE A 202 -5.10 5.93 1.00
N LEU A 203 -4.22 6.91 0.86
CA LEU A 203 -4.54 8.30 1.16
C LEU A 203 -5.31 8.95 0.00
N GLY A 204 -6.44 9.57 0.32
CA GLY A 204 -7.20 10.37 -0.64
C GLY A 204 -6.57 11.75 -0.88
N HIS A 205 -6.93 12.36 -1.99
CA HIS A 205 -6.58 13.74 -2.34
C HIS A 205 -7.87 14.54 -2.56
N ILE A 206 -8.05 15.66 -1.85
CA ILE A 206 -9.29 16.45 -1.89
C ILE A 206 -9.52 17.10 -3.26
N GLY A 207 -8.45 17.39 -4.01
CA GLY A 207 -8.48 18.07 -5.32
C GLY A 207 -8.00 19.51 -5.22
N ASP A 208 -7.19 19.95 -6.19
CA ASP A 208 -6.51 21.26 -6.17
C ASP A 208 -7.47 22.46 -6.23
N HIS A 209 -8.71 22.23 -6.69
CA HIS A 209 -9.73 23.26 -6.84
C HIS A 209 -10.45 23.62 -5.53
N TYR A 210 -10.30 22.82 -4.47
CA TYR A 210 -10.87 23.15 -3.16
C TYR A 210 -9.90 24.00 -2.35
N ARG A 211 -10.37 25.18 -1.91
CA ARG A 211 -9.63 26.04 -1.00
C ARG A 211 -10.10 25.85 0.44
N LEU A 212 -9.16 25.69 1.36
CA LEU A 212 -9.42 25.58 2.80
C LEU A 212 -8.98 26.89 3.46
N GLY A 213 -9.92 27.64 4.00
CA GLY A 213 -9.69 29.00 4.49
C GLY A 213 -8.76 29.14 5.70
N TRP A 214 -8.28 28.03 6.25
CA TRP A 214 -7.37 27.96 7.40
C TRP A 214 -5.94 27.49 7.01
N LEU A 215 -5.64 27.38 5.71
CA LEU A 215 -4.29 27.11 5.19
C LEU A 215 -3.77 28.38 4.51
N ASP A 216 -2.56 28.80 4.88
CA ASP A 216 -1.99 30.09 4.47
C ASP A 216 -1.36 30.06 3.06
N ASP A 217 -1.07 28.88 2.51
CA ASP A 217 -0.22 28.65 1.33
C ASP A 217 -0.99 28.14 0.10
N GLN A 218 -2.20 28.64 -0.13
CA GLN A 218 -3.04 28.18 -1.25
C GLN A 218 -3.10 29.15 -2.43
N PRO A 219 -2.99 28.67 -3.69
CA PRO A 219 -3.09 29.53 -4.86
C PRO A 219 -4.42 30.30 -4.87
N HIS A 220 -4.35 31.60 -5.16
CA HIS A 220 -5.55 32.40 -5.40
C HIS A 220 -6.12 32.00 -6.77
N ASN A 221 -7.33 31.42 -6.74
CA ASN A 221 -8.08 30.98 -7.93
C ASN A 221 -7.52 29.72 -8.61
N PRO A 222 -7.59 28.54 -7.97
CA PRO A 222 -7.21 27.29 -8.61
C PRO A 222 -8.11 27.01 -9.82
N ALA A 223 -7.52 26.62 -10.94
CA ALA A 223 -8.28 26.26 -12.13
C ALA A 223 -9.21 25.08 -11.82
N PRO A 224 -10.45 25.05 -12.36
CA PRO A 224 -11.31 23.89 -12.21
C PRO A 224 -10.62 22.65 -12.79
N PRO A 225 -10.85 21.46 -12.21
CA PRO A 225 -10.25 20.23 -12.72
C PRO A 225 -10.63 20.06 -14.18
N LYS A 226 -9.64 19.76 -15.02
CA LYS A 226 -9.91 19.35 -16.42
C LYS A 226 -10.57 17.99 -16.38
N LEU A 227 -11.90 17.97 -16.26
CA LEU A 227 -12.68 16.76 -16.37
C LEU A 227 -12.39 16.14 -17.75
N PRO A 228 -12.22 14.81 -17.85
CA PRO A 228 -12.24 14.14 -19.14
C PRO A 228 -13.54 14.54 -19.82
N ARG A 229 -13.46 15.20 -20.97
CA ARG A 229 -14.66 15.47 -21.77
C ARG A 229 -15.18 14.11 -22.21
N THR A 230 -16.15 13.57 -21.49
CA THR A 230 -17.09 12.61 -22.08
C THR A 230 -17.59 13.28 -23.34
N LYS A 231 -17.37 12.66 -24.50
CA LYS A 231 -18.04 13.10 -25.73
C LYS A 231 -19.53 13.12 -25.38
N GLU A 232 -20.11 14.31 -25.31
CA GLU A 232 -21.56 14.46 -25.27
C GLU A 232 -22.08 13.82 -26.55
N GLU A 233 -22.54 12.58 -26.42
CA GLU A 233 -23.41 11.99 -27.42
C GLU A 233 -24.71 12.78 -27.27
N GLU A 234 -24.99 13.65 -28.25
CA GLU A 234 -26.19 14.49 -28.34
C GLU A 234 -27.45 13.61 -28.37
N THR A 235 -27.83 13.06 -27.22
CA THR A 235 -29.15 12.50 -27.00
C THR A 235 -29.98 13.61 -26.40
N ARG A 236 -30.71 14.31 -27.26
CA ARG A 236 -31.80 15.20 -26.85
C ARG A 236 -32.72 14.39 -25.92
N PRO A 237 -32.91 14.75 -24.65
CA PRO A 237 -33.87 14.04 -23.81
C PRO A 237 -35.27 14.29 -24.36
N ALA A 238 -35.98 13.21 -24.71
CA ALA A 238 -37.36 13.22 -25.20
C ALA A 238 -38.38 13.55 -24.07
N GLY A 239 -38.12 14.61 -23.29
CA GLY A 239 -38.86 14.87 -22.06
C GLY A 239 -39.04 16.35 -21.70
N ALA A 240 -38.98 17.26 -22.68
CA ALA A 240 -39.19 18.69 -22.45
C ALA A 240 -40.60 19.20 -22.81
N ASP A 241 -41.51 18.35 -23.29
CA ASP A 241 -42.84 18.78 -23.78
C ASP A 241 -43.99 18.65 -22.77
N PHE A 242 -43.74 18.17 -21.55
CA PHE A 242 -44.81 17.96 -20.56
C PHE A 242 -45.31 19.23 -19.85
N LEU A 243 -44.60 20.36 -19.98
CA LEU A 243 -44.91 21.58 -19.23
C LEU A 243 -45.69 22.63 -20.04
N ASN A 244 -45.87 22.45 -21.34
CA ASN A 244 -46.50 23.45 -22.21
C ASN A 244 -47.87 23.05 -22.78
N ASN A 245 -48.38 21.85 -22.48
CA ASN A 245 -49.67 21.36 -23.02
C ASN A 245 -50.76 21.23 -21.94
N MET A 246 -50.83 22.18 -20.99
CA MET A 246 -52.03 22.39 -20.17
C MET A 246 -52.80 23.59 -20.73
N GLU A 247 -53.50 23.37 -21.83
CA GLU A 247 -54.64 24.20 -22.21
C GLU A 247 -55.89 23.51 -21.66
N ASP A 248 -56.45 24.09 -20.61
CA ASP A 248 -57.68 23.65 -19.93
C ASP A 248 -58.88 23.66 -20.90
N PRO A 249 -59.73 22.60 -20.93
CA PRO A 249 -61.09 22.72 -21.41
C PRO A 249 -62.06 22.90 -20.23
N ILE A 250 -62.76 24.04 -20.22
CA ILE A 250 -64.12 24.15 -19.67
C ILE A 250 -65.09 23.92 -20.82
#